data_AF-A0A536XNA1-F1
#
_entry.id   AF-A0A536XNA1-F1
#
_cell.length_a   1.000
_cell.length_b   1.000
_cell.length_c   1.000
_cell.angle_alpha   90.00
_cell.angle_beta   90.00
_cell.angle_gamma   90.00
#
_symmetry.space_group_name_H-M   'P 1'
#
loop_
_entity.id
_entity.type
_entity.pdbx_description
1 polymer ?
#
loop_
_entity_poly.entity_id
_entity_poly.type
_entity_poly.pdbx_seq_one_letter_code
_entity_poly.pdbx_strand_id
1 'polypeptide(L)'
;MRGSSASAVAAAMNAFIVFVEYTGRREEVRSGAPRAALPPRGRAGNMNSTKEENMYKSLGILLTGLLVSAPCLAQGALVGTYKLVSIKAEIDGKLRDDRTKPPHGYLMITPKYYAVFYTLQDRKFGTSDTDKAALWESLTAFAGPYRIEGKKIVISPDVSYNEIFNGTHQTRDLEVNGGHITLSSGPRPYGRDPSKKIVLRQEWERIESVDCNPM
;
A
#
# COMPACT_ATOMS: atom_id res chain seq x y z
N MET A 1 -22.92 17.79 23.44
CA MET A 1 -22.21 16.62 23.98
C MET A 1 -20.88 16.51 23.24
N ARG A 2 -19.78 16.88 23.89
CA ARG A 2 -18.39 16.77 23.39
C ARG A 2 -17.64 15.81 24.33
N GLY A 3 -16.82 14.94 23.75
CA GLY A 3 -15.96 13.95 24.43
C GLY A 3 -15.99 12.64 23.65
N SER A 4 -14.91 11.93 23.34
CA SER A 4 -13.50 12.08 23.68
C SER A 4 -12.71 11.21 22.68
N SER A 5 -12.07 11.80 21.67
CA SER A 5 -11.07 11.12 20.82
C SER A 5 -9.62 11.39 21.27
N ALA A 6 -9.44 12.30 22.22
CA ALA A 6 -8.14 12.63 22.80
C ALA A 6 -7.63 11.57 23.81
N SER A 7 -8.50 10.69 24.32
CA SER A 7 -8.15 9.73 25.36
C SER A 7 -7.31 8.54 24.87
N ALA A 8 -7.38 8.17 23.59
CA ALA A 8 -6.66 7.01 23.07
C ALA A 8 -5.22 7.34 22.66
N VAL A 9 -4.98 8.56 22.18
CA VAL A 9 -3.63 9.02 21.76
C VAL A 9 -2.75 9.33 22.97
N ALA A 10 -3.33 9.88 24.05
CA ALA A 10 -2.62 10.14 25.30
C ALA A 10 -2.19 8.84 26.02
N ALA A 11 -3.00 7.78 25.95
CA ALA A 11 -2.67 6.49 26.56
C ALA A 11 -1.49 5.78 25.85
N ALA A 12 -1.39 5.92 24.52
CA ALA A 12 -0.30 5.33 23.74
C ALA A 12 1.04 6.07 23.92
N MET A 13 1.01 7.40 24.08
CA MET A 13 2.23 8.17 24.37
C MET A 13 2.74 7.96 25.81
N ASN A 14 1.85 7.82 26.79
CA ASN A 14 2.25 7.53 28.17
C ASN A 14 2.88 6.14 28.33
N ALA A 15 2.41 5.13 27.59
CA ALA A 15 3.02 3.80 27.60
C ALA A 15 4.46 3.80 27.03
N PHE A 16 4.75 4.70 26.08
CA PHE A 16 6.09 4.83 25.48
C PHE A 16 7.06 5.59 26.37
N ILE A 17 6.60 6.60 27.12
CA ILE A 17 7.43 7.37 28.07
C ILE A 17 7.77 6.52 29.31
N VAL A 18 6.81 5.74 29.84
CA VAL A 18 7.05 4.86 31.01
C VAL A 18 8.03 3.73 30.68
N PHE A 19 8.04 3.22 29.43
CA PHE A 19 8.98 2.18 29.02
C PHE A 19 10.42 2.71 28.83
N VAL A 20 10.57 3.98 28.46
CA VAL A 20 11.87 4.64 28.36
C VAL A 20 12.42 5.03 29.74
N GLU A 21 11.57 5.42 30.71
CA GLU A 21 12.01 5.71 32.07
C GLU A 21 12.36 4.45 32.90
N TYR A 22 11.69 3.31 32.66
CA TYR A 22 11.95 2.07 33.41
C TYR A 22 13.34 1.47 33.12
N THR A 23 13.98 1.86 32.02
CA THR A 23 15.31 1.37 31.63
C THR A 23 16.44 2.32 32.02
N GLY A 24 16.14 3.45 32.67
CA GLY A 24 17.11 4.53 32.97
C GLY A 24 17.55 4.70 34.43
N ARG A 25 17.03 3.94 35.41
CA ARG A 25 17.40 4.14 36.82
C ARG A 25 18.67 3.37 37.20
N ARG A 26 19.80 4.03 36.98
CA ARG A 26 21.11 3.72 37.57
C ARG A 26 21.06 4.13 39.05
N GLU A 27 21.06 3.18 39.99
CA GLU A 27 21.28 3.50 41.40
C GLU A 27 22.78 3.65 41.69
N GLU A 28 23.14 4.81 42.22
CA GLU A 28 24.46 5.15 42.74
C GLU A 28 24.41 5.15 44.29
N VAL A 29 25.18 4.22 44.87
CA VAL A 29 25.94 4.26 46.13
C VAL A 29 25.31 4.86 47.41
N ARG A 30 25.23 4.02 48.45
CA ARG A 30 25.41 4.46 49.86
C ARG A 30 26.53 3.69 50.55
N SER A 31 27.39 4.47 51.18
CA SER A 31 28.63 4.18 51.90
C SER A 31 28.47 3.27 53.12
N GLY A 32 29.46 2.39 53.34
CA GLY A 32 29.69 1.65 54.59
C GLY A 32 30.82 0.62 54.47
N ALA A 33 32.06 1.01 54.78
CA ALA A 33 33.16 0.06 55.01
C ALA A 33 33.03 -0.54 56.43
N PRO A 34 33.40 -1.81 56.70
CA PRO A 34 34.82 -2.12 56.88
C PRO A 34 35.29 -3.56 56.53
N ARG A 35 36.63 -3.69 56.60
CA ARG A 35 37.48 -4.88 56.74
C ARG A 35 37.79 -5.72 55.49
N ALA A 36 39.09 -5.70 55.16
CA ALA A 36 39.75 -6.47 54.13
C ALA A 36 39.63 -7.99 54.38
N ALA A 37 39.09 -8.69 53.39
CA ALA A 37 39.26 -10.12 53.20
C ALA A 37 39.84 -10.34 51.79
N LEU A 38 40.86 -11.18 51.71
CA LEU A 38 41.58 -11.54 50.48
C LEU A 38 40.63 -12.09 49.40
N PRO A 39 40.87 -11.84 48.10
CA PRO A 39 39.96 -12.28 47.05
C PRO A 39 40.09 -13.80 46.83
N PRO A 40 39.00 -14.56 46.64
CA PRO A 40 39.10 -15.87 46.01
C PRO A 40 39.42 -15.67 44.53
N ARG A 41 40.29 -16.54 43.99
CA ARG A 41 40.61 -16.62 42.56
C ARG A 41 39.32 -16.83 41.75
N GLY A 42 38.78 -15.72 41.23
CA GLY A 42 37.67 -15.71 40.28
C GLY A 42 38.15 -16.17 38.91
N ARG A 43 37.55 -17.26 38.45
CA ARG A 43 37.65 -17.81 37.10
C ARG A 43 37.43 -16.70 36.06
N ALA A 44 38.37 -16.53 35.13
CA ALA A 44 38.25 -15.58 34.03
C ALA A 44 36.96 -15.88 33.23
N GLY A 45 35.94 -15.06 33.45
CA GLY A 45 34.72 -15.06 32.65
C GLY A 45 35.06 -14.59 31.24
N ASN A 46 34.68 -15.40 30.26
CA ASN A 46 34.98 -15.20 28.86
C ASN A 46 34.27 -13.94 28.33
N MET A 47 34.99 -12.82 28.26
CA MET A 47 34.48 -11.48 27.89
C MET A 47 34.06 -11.36 26.41
N ASN A 48 34.14 -12.46 25.66
CA ASN A 48 33.78 -12.54 24.25
C ASN A 48 32.30 -12.93 24.03
N SER A 49 31.64 -13.54 25.02
CA SER A 49 30.27 -14.05 24.86
C SER A 49 29.20 -12.95 24.81
N THR A 50 29.40 -11.87 25.57
CA THR A 50 28.42 -10.77 25.71
C THR A 50 28.41 -9.81 24.52
N LYS A 51 29.52 -9.71 23.78
CA LYS A 51 29.64 -8.84 22.59
C LYS A 51 28.95 -9.46 21.37
N GLU A 52 29.11 -10.77 21.21
CA GLU A 52 28.44 -11.61 20.22
C GLU A 52 26.90 -11.55 20.41
N GLU A 53 26.39 -11.82 21.62
CA GLU A 53 24.94 -11.79 21.87
C GLU A 53 24.29 -10.43 21.61
N ASN A 54 24.97 -9.34 22.00
CA ASN A 54 24.48 -7.99 21.75
C ASN A 54 24.56 -7.60 20.26
N MET A 55 25.53 -8.14 19.53
CA MET A 55 25.63 -8.01 18.07
C MET A 55 24.48 -8.76 17.38
N TYR A 56 24.15 -9.99 17.79
CA TYR A 56 23.01 -10.74 17.22
C TYR A 56 21.66 -10.11 17.56
N LYS A 57 21.49 -9.54 18.76
CA LYS A 57 20.27 -8.79 19.13
C LYS A 57 20.14 -7.50 18.33
N SER A 58 21.23 -6.76 18.16
CA SER A 58 21.24 -5.51 17.37
C SER A 58 21.02 -5.79 15.89
N LEU A 59 21.63 -6.85 15.35
CA LEU A 59 21.44 -7.29 13.97
C LEU A 59 20.01 -7.80 13.74
N GLY A 60 19.44 -8.52 14.71
CA GLY A 60 18.05 -8.96 14.70
C GLY A 60 17.06 -7.79 14.66
N ILE A 61 17.27 -6.74 15.47
CA ILE A 61 16.43 -5.54 15.47
C ILE A 61 16.54 -4.79 14.12
N LEU A 62 17.75 -4.67 13.56
CA LEU A 62 17.98 -3.99 12.28
C LEU A 62 17.31 -4.74 11.11
N LEU A 63 17.45 -6.07 11.06
CA LEU A 63 16.82 -6.94 10.05
C LEU A 63 15.29 -6.91 10.14
N THR A 64 14.74 -6.90 11.37
CA THR A 64 13.29 -6.84 11.58
C THR A 64 12.73 -5.47 11.19
N GLY A 65 13.42 -4.38 11.51
CA GLY A 65 13.02 -3.02 11.09
C GLY A 65 13.06 -2.81 9.57
N LEU A 66 14.03 -3.43 8.88
CA LEU A 66 14.16 -3.33 7.42
C LEU A 66 13.01 -4.04 6.69
N LEU A 67 12.53 -5.18 7.22
CA LEU A 67 11.41 -5.93 6.62
C LEU A 67 10.06 -5.22 6.79
N VAL A 68 9.83 -4.51 7.90
CA VAL A 68 8.57 -3.79 8.15
C VAL A 68 8.46 -2.51 7.30
N SER A 69 9.57 -1.88 6.94
CA SER A 69 9.59 -0.60 6.21
C SER A 69 9.52 -0.74 4.68
N ALA A 70 9.94 -1.88 4.12
CA ALA A 70 9.95 -2.09 2.67
C ALA A 70 8.57 -1.96 1.98
N PRO A 71 7.45 -2.50 2.53
CA PRO A 71 6.12 -2.32 1.94
C PRO A 71 5.66 -0.85 1.94
N CYS A 72 6.00 -0.10 2.99
CA CYS A 72 5.64 1.32 3.12
C CYS A 72 6.34 2.18 2.05
N LEU A 73 7.64 1.92 1.81
CA LEU A 73 8.40 2.61 0.76
C LEU A 73 7.88 2.29 -0.65
N ALA A 74 7.58 1.02 -0.93
CA ALA A 74 7.01 0.61 -2.22
C ALA A 74 5.63 1.24 -2.47
N GLN A 75 4.80 1.35 -1.44
CA GLN A 75 3.48 1.98 -1.52
C GLN A 75 3.59 3.49 -1.73
N GLY A 76 4.55 4.15 -1.07
CA GLY A 76 4.80 5.58 -1.22
C GLY A 76 5.18 5.99 -2.65
N ALA A 77 5.98 5.18 -3.34
CA ALA A 77 6.41 5.47 -4.72
C ALA A 77 5.25 5.50 -5.75
N LEU A 78 4.15 4.81 -5.45
CA LEU A 78 2.97 4.75 -6.31
C LEU A 78 2.01 5.90 -6.10
N VAL A 79 2.17 6.70 -5.05
CA VAL A 79 1.25 7.80 -4.76
C VAL A 79 1.33 8.82 -5.90
N GLY A 80 0.18 9.18 -6.47
CA GLY A 80 0.11 10.09 -7.61
C GLY A 80 -1.21 10.04 -8.35
N THR A 81 -1.30 10.88 -9.37
CA THR A 81 -2.38 10.87 -10.36
C THR A 81 -1.81 10.46 -11.71
N TYR A 82 -2.51 9.57 -12.40
CA TYR A 82 -2.08 9.00 -13.66
C TYR A 82 -3.20 9.13 -14.69
N LYS A 83 -2.83 9.42 -15.93
CA LYS A 83 -3.70 9.41 -17.10
C LYS A 83 -3.60 8.05 -17.79
N LEU A 84 -4.73 7.54 -18.27
CA LEU A 84 -4.76 6.29 -19.02
C LEU A 84 -4.19 6.50 -20.43
N VAL A 85 -3.21 5.69 -20.81
CA VAL A 85 -2.57 5.74 -22.14
C VAL A 85 -3.13 4.66 -23.04
N SER A 86 -3.24 3.44 -22.52
CA SER A 86 -3.67 2.27 -23.29
C SER A 86 -4.39 1.27 -22.41
N ILE A 87 -5.33 0.51 -22.98
CA ILE A 87 -5.97 -0.61 -22.30
C ILE A 87 -6.34 -1.72 -23.29
N LYS A 88 -5.76 -2.90 -23.12
CA LYS A 88 -6.06 -4.07 -23.95
C LYS A 88 -6.95 -5.02 -23.16
N ALA A 89 -8.11 -5.36 -23.72
CA ALA A 89 -9.06 -6.27 -23.10
C ALA A 89 -9.37 -7.44 -24.02
N GLU A 90 -9.09 -8.64 -23.53
CA GLU A 90 -9.45 -9.89 -24.19
C GLU A 90 -10.54 -10.59 -23.39
N ILE A 91 -11.60 -11.02 -24.07
CA ILE A 91 -12.67 -11.82 -23.46
C ILE A 91 -12.69 -13.17 -24.16
N ASP A 92 -12.48 -14.24 -23.40
CA ASP A 92 -12.36 -15.61 -23.89
C ASP A 92 -11.38 -15.73 -25.08
N GLY A 93 -10.25 -15.03 -24.98
CA GLY A 93 -9.19 -15.00 -26.00
C GLY A 93 -9.53 -14.19 -27.25
N LYS A 94 -10.73 -13.59 -27.33
CA LYS A 94 -11.08 -12.64 -28.39
C LYS A 94 -10.74 -11.23 -27.93
N LEU A 95 -9.93 -10.54 -28.73
CA LEU A 95 -9.68 -9.12 -28.52
C LEU A 95 -11.02 -8.38 -28.65
N ARG A 96 -11.53 -7.92 -27.51
CA ARG A 96 -12.78 -7.14 -27.48
C ARG A 96 -12.50 -5.69 -27.86
N ASP A 97 -11.30 -5.23 -27.55
CA ASP A 97 -10.93 -3.84 -27.73
C ASP A 97 -9.41 -3.75 -27.94
N ASP A 98 -9.01 -3.34 -29.14
CA ASP A 98 -7.60 -3.11 -29.52
C ASP A 98 -7.14 -1.69 -29.13
N ARG A 99 -8.06 -0.83 -28.68
CA ARG A 99 -7.90 0.53 -28.14
C ARG A 99 -6.74 1.33 -28.71
N THR A 100 -6.62 1.29 -30.03
CA THR A 100 -5.67 2.10 -30.81
C THR A 100 -5.92 3.60 -30.67
N LYS A 101 -7.08 4.02 -30.16
CA LYS A 101 -7.37 5.39 -29.77
C LYS A 101 -7.34 5.55 -28.23
N PRO A 102 -6.73 6.63 -27.69
CA PRO A 102 -6.45 6.78 -26.27
C PRO A 102 -7.74 6.94 -25.43
N PRO A 103 -8.07 6.00 -24.53
CA PRO A 103 -9.28 6.09 -23.70
C PRO A 103 -9.24 7.33 -22.78
N HIS A 104 -10.41 7.76 -22.30
CA HIS A 104 -10.49 8.79 -21.27
C HIS A 104 -10.49 8.15 -19.90
N GLY A 105 -9.47 8.42 -19.08
CA GLY A 105 -9.42 7.84 -17.75
C GLY A 105 -8.30 8.36 -16.88
N TYR A 106 -8.54 8.23 -15.57
CA TYR A 106 -7.60 8.57 -14.53
C TYR A 106 -7.52 7.46 -13.50
N LEU A 107 -6.31 7.30 -12.97
CA LEU A 107 -5.99 6.48 -11.82
C LEU A 107 -5.41 7.41 -10.75
N MET A 108 -6.02 7.42 -9.59
CA MET A 108 -5.53 8.13 -8.41
C MET A 108 -5.10 7.09 -7.38
N ILE A 109 -3.83 7.16 -6.99
CA ILE A 109 -3.29 6.36 -5.92
C ILE A 109 -2.89 7.33 -4.80
N THR A 110 -3.58 7.23 -3.68
CA THR A 110 -3.23 7.92 -2.44
C THR A 110 -2.46 6.96 -1.54
N PRO A 111 -1.91 7.37 -0.38
CA PRO A 111 -1.24 6.44 0.52
C PRO A 111 -2.10 5.25 0.98
N LYS A 112 -3.43 5.37 0.95
CA LYS A 112 -4.36 4.33 1.45
C LYS A 112 -5.33 3.80 0.39
N TYR A 113 -5.77 4.65 -0.53
CA TYR A 113 -6.83 4.35 -1.49
C TYR A 113 -6.33 4.34 -2.92
N TYR A 114 -6.81 3.34 -3.66
CA TYR A 114 -6.77 3.25 -5.10
C TYR A 114 -8.14 3.68 -5.63
N ALA A 115 -8.20 4.60 -6.57
CA ALA A 115 -9.42 5.00 -7.26
C ALA A 115 -9.15 5.04 -8.76
N VAL A 116 -9.98 4.35 -9.54
CA VAL A 116 -9.87 4.33 -11.00
C VAL A 116 -11.20 4.70 -11.62
N PHE A 117 -11.12 5.53 -12.66
CA PHE A 117 -12.26 5.93 -13.45
C PHE A 117 -11.84 6.03 -14.90
N TYR A 118 -12.47 5.27 -15.79
CA TYR A 118 -12.27 5.43 -17.23
C TYR A 118 -13.51 5.03 -18.01
N THR A 119 -13.59 5.55 -19.23
CA THR A 119 -14.71 5.30 -20.12
C THR A 119 -14.20 4.84 -21.48
N LEU A 120 -14.99 4.00 -22.16
CA LEU A 120 -14.75 3.72 -23.57
C LEU A 120 -14.88 4.99 -24.41
N GLN A 121 -14.32 4.97 -25.62
CA GLN A 121 -14.46 6.06 -26.58
C GLN A 121 -15.84 6.05 -27.25
N ASP A 122 -16.11 7.10 -28.03
CA ASP A 122 -17.28 7.23 -28.90
C ASP A 122 -18.63 7.08 -28.17
N ARG A 123 -18.63 7.42 -26.87
CA ARG A 123 -19.85 7.47 -26.04
C ARG A 123 -20.79 8.52 -26.61
N LYS A 124 -22.03 8.10 -26.88
CA LYS A 124 -23.10 8.98 -27.34
C LYS A 124 -24.00 9.32 -26.17
N PHE A 125 -24.31 10.61 -26.03
CA PHE A 125 -25.38 11.03 -25.14
C PHE A 125 -26.71 10.46 -25.63
N GLY A 126 -27.56 10.07 -24.69
CA GLY A 126 -28.94 9.72 -24.97
C GLY A 126 -29.73 9.62 -23.67
N THR A 127 -31.04 9.76 -23.79
CA THR A 127 -31.96 9.85 -22.65
C THR A 127 -32.85 8.62 -22.48
N SER A 128 -32.87 7.73 -23.49
CA SER A 128 -33.56 6.45 -23.38
C SER A 128 -32.86 5.51 -22.40
N ASP A 129 -33.58 4.52 -21.90
CA ASP A 129 -32.99 3.52 -21.00
C ASP A 129 -31.90 2.71 -21.71
N THR A 130 -32.06 2.44 -23.00
CA THR A 130 -31.05 1.78 -23.83
C THR A 130 -29.77 2.62 -23.93
N ASP A 131 -29.90 3.93 -24.13
CA ASP A 131 -28.73 4.83 -24.21
C ASP A 131 -27.99 4.91 -22.87
N LYS A 132 -28.74 5.05 -21.77
CA LYS A 132 -28.17 5.06 -20.42
C LYS A 132 -27.46 3.74 -20.10
N ALA A 133 -28.05 2.60 -20.47
CA ALA A 133 -27.41 1.30 -20.32
C ALA A 133 -26.11 1.20 -21.14
N ALA A 134 -26.07 1.71 -22.37
CA ALA A 134 -24.85 1.75 -23.17
C ALA A 134 -23.75 2.65 -22.54
N LEU A 135 -24.13 3.77 -21.94
CA LEU A 135 -23.22 4.63 -21.20
C LEU A 135 -22.67 3.93 -19.94
N TRP A 136 -23.50 3.18 -19.23
CA TRP A 136 -23.08 2.37 -18.08
C TRP A 136 -22.13 1.24 -18.49
N GLU A 137 -22.47 0.53 -19.58
CA GLU A 137 -21.63 -0.50 -20.20
C GLU A 137 -20.36 0.06 -20.84
N SER A 138 -20.12 1.37 -20.87
CA SER A 138 -18.83 1.92 -21.30
C SER A 138 -18.01 2.47 -20.13
N LEU A 139 -18.53 2.41 -18.90
CA LEU A 139 -17.87 2.89 -17.71
C LEU A 139 -17.12 1.76 -16.98
N THR A 140 -15.96 2.11 -16.42
CA THR A 140 -15.37 1.41 -15.28
C THR A 140 -15.00 2.43 -14.23
N ALA A 141 -15.59 2.30 -13.05
CA ALA A 141 -15.27 3.15 -11.91
C ALA A 141 -15.32 2.34 -10.62
N PHE A 142 -14.21 2.27 -9.89
CA PHE A 142 -14.20 1.68 -8.55
C PHE A 142 -13.07 2.27 -7.71
N ALA A 143 -13.26 2.23 -6.40
CA ALA A 143 -12.28 2.67 -5.44
C ALA A 143 -12.27 1.72 -4.23
N GLY A 144 -11.14 1.72 -3.53
CA GLY A 144 -11.00 0.99 -2.28
C GLY A 144 -9.58 1.04 -1.73
N PRO A 145 -9.39 0.54 -0.49
CA PRO A 145 -8.07 0.31 0.05
C PRO A 145 -7.27 -0.66 -0.84
N TYR A 146 -5.96 -0.47 -0.87
CA TYR A 146 -5.04 -1.37 -1.56
C TYR A 146 -3.82 -1.68 -0.71
N ARG A 147 -3.11 -2.72 -1.15
CA ARG A 147 -1.82 -3.13 -0.59
C ARG A 147 -0.92 -3.68 -1.70
N ILE A 148 0.38 -3.62 -1.48
CA ILE A 148 1.38 -4.17 -2.40
C ILE A 148 1.88 -5.51 -1.87
N GLU A 149 1.88 -6.52 -2.74
CA GLU A 149 2.40 -7.86 -2.48
C GLU A 149 3.48 -8.20 -3.52
N GLY A 150 4.73 -7.88 -3.23
CA GLY A 150 5.83 -8.06 -4.19
C GLY A 150 5.58 -7.25 -5.46
N LYS A 151 5.42 -7.94 -6.59
CA LYS A 151 5.12 -7.32 -7.90
C LYS A 151 3.62 -7.22 -8.21
N LYS A 152 2.78 -7.25 -7.18
CA LYS A 152 1.32 -7.22 -7.32
C LYS A 152 0.72 -6.09 -6.50
N ILE A 153 -0.34 -5.51 -7.03
CA ILE A 153 -1.26 -4.65 -6.29
C ILE A 153 -2.55 -5.43 -6.05
N VAL A 154 -2.98 -5.48 -4.79
CA VAL A 154 -4.25 -6.09 -4.38
C VAL A 154 -5.17 -4.97 -3.92
N ILE A 155 -6.26 -4.77 -4.67
CA ILE A 155 -7.25 -3.74 -4.40
C ILE A 155 -8.47 -4.42 -3.76
N SER A 156 -9.04 -3.81 -2.74
CA SER A 156 -10.26 -4.26 -2.06
C SER A 156 -11.34 -3.21 -2.25
N PRO A 157 -12.11 -3.25 -3.36
CA PRO A 157 -13.12 -2.23 -3.61
C PRO A 157 -14.19 -2.20 -2.53
N ASP A 158 -14.47 -1.00 -2.00
CA ASP A 158 -15.60 -0.71 -1.12
C ASP A 158 -16.66 0.16 -1.81
N VAL A 159 -16.32 0.74 -2.97
CA VAL A 159 -17.23 1.46 -3.86
C VAL A 159 -16.95 1.05 -5.31
N SER A 160 -17.99 0.68 -6.05
CA SER A 160 -17.86 0.21 -7.43
C SER A 160 -19.10 0.53 -8.25
N TYR A 161 -18.91 0.83 -9.53
CA TYR A 161 -20.00 0.88 -10.51
C TYR A 161 -20.67 -0.48 -10.68
N ASN A 162 -20.00 -1.58 -10.32
CA ASN A 162 -20.57 -2.91 -10.40
C ASN A 162 -20.40 -3.61 -9.05
N GLU A 163 -21.52 -3.90 -8.40
CA GLU A 163 -21.59 -4.46 -7.05
C GLU A 163 -20.84 -5.79 -6.92
N ILE A 164 -20.62 -6.53 -8.02
CA ILE A 164 -19.84 -7.77 -7.99
C ILE A 164 -18.40 -7.57 -7.54
N PHE A 165 -17.88 -6.33 -7.58
CA PHE A 165 -16.52 -6.03 -7.13
C PHE A 165 -16.44 -5.65 -5.65
N ASN A 166 -17.53 -5.18 -5.04
CA ASN A 166 -17.52 -4.75 -3.65
C ASN A 166 -17.24 -5.95 -2.73
N GLY A 167 -16.34 -5.78 -1.77
CA GLY A 167 -15.94 -6.84 -0.85
C GLY A 167 -15.09 -7.96 -1.46
N THR A 168 -14.64 -7.80 -2.71
CA THR A 168 -13.73 -8.76 -3.38
C THR A 168 -12.28 -8.30 -3.37
N HIS A 169 -11.35 -9.19 -3.73
CA HIS A 169 -9.95 -8.84 -3.99
C HIS A 169 -9.67 -8.79 -5.49
N GLN A 170 -9.26 -7.62 -5.97
CA GLN A 170 -8.86 -7.37 -7.35
C GLN A 170 -7.33 -7.29 -7.43
N THR A 171 -6.71 -8.43 -7.75
CA THR A 171 -5.25 -8.52 -7.89
C THR A 171 -4.80 -8.16 -9.30
N ARG A 172 -3.77 -7.32 -9.43
CA ARG A 172 -3.09 -7.01 -10.69
C ARG A 172 -1.59 -7.16 -10.52
N ASP A 173 -0.93 -7.70 -11.53
CA ASP A 173 0.53 -7.58 -11.66
C ASP A 173 0.85 -6.10 -11.93
N LEU A 174 1.88 -5.61 -11.25
CA LEU A 174 2.27 -4.21 -11.22
C LEU A 174 3.72 -4.08 -11.73
N GLU A 175 3.89 -3.31 -12.79
CA GLU A 175 5.20 -2.87 -13.28
C GLU A 175 5.26 -1.35 -13.19
N VAL A 176 6.37 -0.83 -12.66
CA VAL A 176 6.60 0.62 -12.51
C VAL A 176 7.90 0.97 -13.22
N ASN A 177 7.84 1.93 -14.13
CA ASN A 177 9.02 2.44 -14.84
C ASN A 177 8.95 3.97 -14.91
N GLY A 178 9.62 4.64 -13.96
CA GLY A 178 9.59 6.10 -13.85
C GLY A 178 8.17 6.63 -13.66
N GLY A 179 7.70 7.43 -14.62
CA GLY A 179 6.34 7.96 -14.67
C GLY A 179 5.28 6.97 -15.15
N HIS A 180 5.66 5.79 -15.63
CA HIS A 180 4.72 4.83 -16.21
C HIS A 180 4.35 3.69 -15.26
N ILE A 181 3.07 3.31 -15.26
CA ILE A 181 2.56 2.13 -14.56
C ILE A 181 1.88 1.21 -15.57
N THR A 182 2.25 -0.07 -15.52
CA THR A 182 1.50 -1.12 -16.17
C THR A 182 0.77 -1.95 -15.13
N LEU A 183 -0.54 -2.13 -15.31
CA LEU A 183 -1.36 -3.07 -14.55
C LEU A 183 -1.83 -4.19 -15.47
N SER A 184 -1.57 -5.44 -15.10
CA SER A 184 -2.06 -6.61 -15.84
C SER A 184 -2.86 -7.54 -14.94
N SER A 185 -3.88 -8.20 -15.46
CA SER A 185 -4.59 -9.27 -14.76
C SER A 185 -4.46 -10.59 -15.50
N GLY A 186 -4.27 -11.69 -14.77
CA GLY A 186 -4.56 -13.01 -15.31
C GLY A 186 -6.06 -13.18 -15.64
N PRO A 187 -6.45 -14.33 -16.24
CA PRO A 187 -7.85 -14.62 -16.55
C PRO A 187 -8.72 -14.58 -15.29
N ARG A 188 -9.77 -13.75 -15.31
CA ARG A 188 -10.71 -13.58 -14.19
C ARG A 188 -12.15 -13.47 -14.70
N PRO A 189 -13.18 -13.74 -13.87
CA PRO A 189 -14.57 -13.51 -14.25
C PRO A 189 -14.78 -12.08 -14.76
N TYR A 190 -15.48 -11.96 -15.89
CA TYR A 190 -15.80 -10.66 -16.46
C TYR A 190 -16.97 -10.04 -15.69
N GLY A 191 -16.79 -8.83 -15.15
CA GLY A 191 -17.77 -8.22 -14.23
C GLY A 191 -19.19 -8.05 -14.79
N ARG A 192 -19.36 -7.96 -16.12
CA ARG A 192 -20.68 -7.83 -16.75
C ARG A 192 -21.27 -9.16 -17.22
N ASP A 193 -20.44 -10.18 -17.37
CA ASP A 193 -20.86 -11.53 -17.71
C ASP A 193 -19.89 -12.51 -17.04
N PRO A 194 -20.19 -12.91 -15.78
CA PRO A 194 -19.28 -13.75 -15.00
C PRO A 194 -19.05 -15.14 -15.61
N SER A 195 -19.85 -15.55 -16.61
CA SER A 195 -19.62 -16.79 -17.36
C SER A 195 -18.37 -16.73 -18.26
N LYS A 196 -17.89 -15.52 -18.57
CA LYS A 196 -16.74 -15.26 -19.43
C LYS A 196 -15.50 -14.87 -18.63
N LYS A 197 -14.33 -15.09 -19.22
CA LYS A 197 -13.05 -14.69 -18.64
C LYS A 197 -12.50 -13.47 -19.36
N ILE A 198 -12.11 -12.46 -18.59
CA ILE A 198 -11.41 -11.27 -19.08
C ILE A 198 -9.93 -11.31 -18.68
N VAL A 199 -9.06 -10.96 -19.62
CA VAL A 199 -7.67 -10.57 -19.40
C VAL A 199 -7.56 -9.08 -19.73
N LEU A 200 -6.93 -8.31 -18.84
CA LEU A 200 -6.84 -6.87 -18.97
C LEU A 200 -5.39 -6.42 -18.77
N ARG A 201 -4.87 -5.60 -19.68
CA ARG A 201 -3.62 -4.87 -19.51
C ARG A 201 -3.90 -3.38 -19.65
N GLN A 202 -3.42 -2.58 -18.72
CA GLN A 202 -3.57 -1.12 -18.70
C GLN A 202 -2.20 -0.47 -18.57
N GLU A 203 -2.00 0.60 -19.32
CA GLU A 203 -0.80 1.42 -19.27
C GLU A 203 -1.19 2.84 -18.90
N TRP A 204 -0.53 3.37 -17.88
CA TRP A 204 -0.81 4.65 -17.26
C TRP A 204 0.44 5.50 -17.24
N GLU A 205 0.27 6.81 -17.37
CA GLU A 205 1.35 7.79 -17.30
C GLU A 205 1.04 8.80 -16.22
N ARG A 206 2.03 9.06 -15.36
CA ARG A 206 1.91 10.02 -14.26
C ARG A 206 1.72 11.42 -14.82
N ILE A 207 0.75 12.13 -14.26
CA ILE A 207 0.57 13.55 -14.52
C ILE A 207 1.54 14.27 -13.59
N GLU A 208 2.51 14.98 -14.15
CA GLU A 208 3.38 15.85 -13.38
C GLU A 208 2.51 16.91 -12.68
N SER A 209 2.79 17.17 -11.40
CA SER A 209 2.11 18.24 -10.67
C SER A 209 2.36 19.54 -11.40
N VAL A 210 1.30 20.34 -11.63
CA VAL A 210 1.45 21.71 -12.09
C VAL A 210 2.44 22.40 -11.16
N ASP A 211 3.54 22.93 -11.71
CA ASP A 211 4.42 23.81 -10.96
C ASP A 211 3.59 25.00 -10.49
N CYS A 212 3.25 25.00 -9.20
CA CYS A 212 2.67 26.15 -8.54
C CYS A 212 3.77 27.21 -8.48
N ASN A 213 4.00 27.93 -9.58
CA ASN A 213 4.85 29.12 -9.54
C ASN A 213 4.04 30.19 -8.79
N PRO A 214 4.47 30.66 -7.61
CA PRO A 214 3.78 31.74 -6.94
C PRO A 214 3.90 33.00 -7.82
N MET A 215 2.75 33.61 -8.16
CA MET A 215 2.72 34.97 -8.70
C MET A 215 3.12 35.98 -7.61
#